data_AF-A0AA37TCB6-F1
#
_entry.id   AF-A0AA37TCB6-F1
#
_cell.length_a   1.000
_cell.length_b   1.000
_cell.length_c   1.000
_cell.angle_alpha   90.00
_cell.angle_beta   90.00
_cell.angle_gamma   90.00
#
_symmetry.space_group_name_H-M   'P 1'
#
loop_
_entity.id
_entity.type
_entity.pdbx_description
1 polymer ?
#
loop_
_entity_poly.entity_id
_entity_poly.type
_entity_poly.pdbx_seq_one_letter_code
_entity_poly.pdbx_strand_id
1 'polypeptide(L)'
;MIDVGNQTFRSGVLIQLANDAINFMNRTPRHTLPPQGDFIGSGVYMIFYKGNFAKYSHLSNTNTPIYVGKAVPTGWRTGVISKPLEKKLKSRLSEHARSINAASNLNLSDFECKFAIIPNDLAAIISVIESTMIQLLQPIWNTTIDGFGNHDPGSGRYQQARSNWDKLHPGRAWAEKLQ
;
A
#
# COMPACT_ATOMS: atom_id res chain seq x y z
N MET A 1 25.50 16.10 29.56
CA MET A 1 25.16 15.80 28.15
C MET A 1 24.38 14.49 28.12
N ILE A 2 23.37 14.38 27.25
CA ILE A 2 22.66 13.11 27.05
C ILE A 2 23.52 12.21 26.16
N ASP A 3 23.80 10.99 26.61
CA ASP A 3 24.45 9.97 25.79
C ASP A 3 23.42 9.31 24.87
N VAL A 4 23.44 9.69 23.59
CA VAL A 4 22.52 9.17 22.57
C VAL A 4 22.66 7.66 22.40
N GLY A 5 23.86 7.09 22.57
CA GLY A 5 24.09 5.65 22.45
C GLY A 5 23.26 4.85 23.45
N ASN A 6 23.26 5.29 24.71
CA ASN A 6 22.47 4.68 25.79
C ASN A 6 20.96 4.90 25.66
N GLN A 7 20.53 5.87 24.86
CA GLN A 7 19.11 6.12 24.55
C GLN A 7 18.66 5.47 23.22
N THR A 8 19.56 4.78 22.50
CA THR A 8 19.26 4.20 21.19
C THR A 8 18.78 2.76 21.31
N PHE A 9 17.48 2.54 21.09
CA PHE A 9 16.92 1.19 20.95
C PHE A 9 17.27 0.59 19.57
N ARG A 10 17.68 -0.69 19.53
CA ARG A 10 17.92 -1.45 18.30
C ARG A 10 17.25 -2.82 18.39
N SER A 11 16.56 -3.23 17.33
CA SER A 11 16.02 -4.59 17.22
C SER A 11 16.04 -5.05 15.77
N GLY A 12 16.72 -6.17 15.50
CA GLY A 12 16.72 -6.82 14.18
C GLY A 12 15.41 -7.57 13.87
N VAL A 13 14.56 -7.78 14.87
CA VAL A 13 13.29 -8.52 14.74
C VAL A 13 12.35 -7.85 13.74
N LEU A 14 12.42 -6.52 13.59
CA LEU A 14 11.57 -5.78 12.65
C LEU A 14 11.83 -6.19 11.19
N ILE A 15 13.10 -6.38 10.83
CA ILE A 15 13.51 -6.84 9.50
C ILE A 15 13.04 -8.28 9.29
N GLN A 16 13.17 -9.14 10.32
CA GLN A 16 12.71 -10.52 10.25
C GLN A 16 11.19 -10.60 10.02
N LEU A 17 10.39 -9.83 10.76
CA LEU A 17 8.93 -9.78 10.59
C LEU A 17 8.52 -9.41 9.16
N ALA A 18 9.20 -8.43 8.56
CA ALA A 18 8.93 -8.04 7.18
C ALA A 18 9.35 -9.13 6.18
N ASN A 19 10.51 -9.76 6.38
CA ASN A 19 10.96 -10.87 5.54
C ASN A 19 9.99 -12.07 5.62
N ASP A 20 9.48 -12.38 6.81
CA ASP A 20 8.49 -13.45 7.00
C ASP A 20 7.19 -13.13 6.26
N ALA A 21 6.70 -11.89 6.35
CA ALA A 21 5.52 -11.45 5.60
C ALA A 21 5.75 -11.50 4.07
N ILE A 22 6.92 -11.08 3.59
CA ILE A 22 7.31 -11.17 2.17
C ILE A 22 7.35 -12.63 1.73
N ASN A 23 7.99 -13.51 2.50
CA ASN A 23 8.09 -14.94 2.20
C ASN A 23 6.73 -15.62 2.19
N PHE A 24 5.86 -15.29 3.15
CA PHE A 24 4.47 -15.74 3.18
C PHE A 24 3.74 -15.31 1.91
N MET A 25 3.76 -14.02 1.58
CA MET A 25 3.10 -13.51 0.37
C MET A 25 3.70 -14.09 -0.92
N ASN A 26 5.00 -14.35 -0.97
CA ASN A 26 5.63 -14.99 -2.13
C ASN A 26 5.08 -16.41 -2.38
N ARG A 27 4.70 -17.13 -1.33
CA ARG A 27 4.11 -18.47 -1.40
C ARG A 27 2.60 -18.48 -1.65
N THR A 28 1.90 -17.37 -1.43
CA THR A 28 0.46 -17.29 -1.71
C THR A 28 0.17 -16.93 -3.18
N PRO A 29 -1.01 -17.32 -3.71
CA PRO A 29 -1.41 -16.99 -5.07
C PRO A 29 -1.46 -15.49 -5.33
N ARG A 30 -1.24 -15.11 -6.59
CA ARG A 30 -1.59 -13.77 -7.07
C ARG A 30 -3.09 -13.69 -7.28
N HIS A 31 -3.67 -12.53 -6.99
CA HIS A 31 -5.07 -12.23 -7.25
C HIS A 31 -5.18 -11.06 -8.23
N THR A 32 -6.31 -10.96 -8.93
CA THR A 32 -6.69 -9.75 -9.65
C THR A 32 -6.74 -8.55 -8.71
N LEU A 33 -6.65 -7.33 -9.24
CA LEU A 33 -6.91 -6.10 -8.48
C LEU A 33 -8.25 -5.48 -8.95
N PRO A 34 -9.30 -5.45 -8.11
CA PRO A 34 -9.38 -6.00 -6.76
C PRO A 34 -9.51 -7.54 -6.77
N PRO A 35 -9.16 -8.21 -5.66
CA PRO A 35 -9.33 -9.66 -5.53
C PRO A 35 -10.81 -10.05 -5.62
N GLN A 36 -11.13 -11.21 -6.21
CA GLN A 36 -12.50 -11.70 -6.30
C GLN A 36 -13.03 -12.18 -4.93
N GLY A 37 -14.34 -12.09 -4.75
CA GLY A 37 -14.99 -12.47 -3.49
C GLY A 37 -14.81 -11.47 -2.35
N ASP A 38 -15.53 -11.73 -1.27
CA ASP A 38 -15.43 -10.98 -0.03
C ASP A 38 -14.55 -11.73 0.97
N PHE A 39 -13.77 -10.96 1.73
CA PHE A 39 -13.02 -11.47 2.87
C PHE A 39 -12.88 -10.37 3.91
N ILE A 40 -12.67 -10.81 5.14
CA ILE A 40 -12.51 -9.97 6.30
C ILE A 40 -11.04 -10.00 6.70
N GLY A 41 -10.47 -8.82 6.96
CA GLY A 41 -9.12 -8.74 7.47
C GLY A 41 -8.50 -7.36 7.31
N SER A 42 -7.59 -7.07 8.23
CA SER A 42 -6.61 -5.98 8.13
C SER A 42 -5.24 -6.60 7.86
N GLY A 43 -4.28 -5.82 7.39
CA GLY A 43 -2.92 -6.29 7.14
C GLY A 43 -2.19 -5.49 6.08
N VAL A 44 -1.28 -6.16 5.38
CA VAL A 44 -0.43 -5.57 4.34
C VAL A 44 -0.72 -6.18 2.97
N TYR A 45 -0.43 -5.43 1.92
CA TYR A 45 -0.57 -5.87 0.54
C TYR A 45 0.53 -5.32 -0.35
N MET A 46 0.76 -6.04 -1.44
CA MET A 46 1.64 -5.67 -2.54
C MET A 46 0.81 -5.62 -3.83
N ILE A 47 1.04 -4.59 -4.65
CA ILE A 47 0.50 -4.48 -6.00
C ILE A 47 1.64 -4.68 -6.99
N PHE A 48 1.37 -5.41 -8.06
CA PHE A 48 2.33 -5.74 -9.10
C PHE A 48 1.79 -5.29 -10.44
N TYR A 49 2.70 -4.96 -11.34
CA TYR A 49 2.41 -4.51 -12.69
C TYR A 49 2.94 -5.52 -13.71
N LYS A 50 2.11 -5.88 -14.69
CA LYS A 50 2.45 -6.83 -15.77
C LYS A 50 2.14 -6.30 -17.18
N GLY A 51 1.78 -5.03 -17.29
CA GLY A 51 1.45 -4.40 -18.57
C GLY A 51 2.69 -3.96 -19.37
N ASN A 52 2.46 -3.10 -20.37
CA ASN A 52 3.47 -2.64 -21.32
C ASN A 52 3.74 -1.12 -21.31
N PHE A 53 3.10 -0.34 -20.43
CA PHE A 53 3.43 1.08 -20.20
C PHE A 53 4.94 1.29 -20.07
N ALA A 54 5.51 2.08 -20.99
CA ALA A 54 6.95 2.12 -21.23
C ALA A 54 7.79 2.41 -19.97
N LYS A 55 7.30 3.27 -19.07
CA LYS A 55 8.01 3.62 -17.84
C LYS A 55 8.05 2.48 -16.81
N TYR A 56 7.18 1.49 -16.93
CA TYR A 56 7.03 0.35 -16.01
C TYR A 56 7.35 -1.00 -16.65
N SER A 57 7.84 -1.00 -17.89
CA SER A 57 8.19 -2.22 -18.64
C SER A 57 9.18 -3.12 -17.89
N HIS A 58 10.13 -2.51 -17.17
CA HIS A 58 11.12 -3.21 -16.34
C HIS A 58 10.52 -3.97 -15.13
N LEU A 59 9.29 -3.67 -14.74
CA LEU A 59 8.56 -4.41 -13.69
C LEU A 59 7.77 -5.59 -14.25
N SER A 60 7.46 -5.57 -15.55
CA SER A 60 6.68 -6.62 -16.19
C SER A 60 7.41 -7.95 -16.11
N ASN A 61 6.69 -9.02 -15.77
CA ASN A 61 7.22 -10.37 -15.52
C ASN A 61 8.22 -10.49 -14.35
N THR A 62 8.24 -9.53 -13.42
CA THR A 62 9.05 -9.61 -12.20
C THR A 62 8.19 -9.88 -10.96
N ASN A 63 8.83 -10.28 -9.86
CA ASN A 63 8.21 -10.32 -8.53
C ASN A 63 8.41 -9.00 -7.75
N THR A 64 8.77 -7.92 -8.44
CA THR A 64 8.97 -6.61 -7.80
C THR A 64 7.63 -5.87 -7.70
N PRO A 65 7.15 -5.51 -6.50
CA PRO A 65 5.92 -4.74 -6.38
C PRO A 65 6.12 -3.33 -6.92
N ILE A 66 5.08 -2.79 -7.57
CA ILE A 66 5.01 -1.38 -7.93
C ILE A 66 4.61 -0.52 -6.73
N TYR A 67 3.84 -1.12 -5.79
CA TYR A 67 3.37 -0.48 -4.57
C TYR A 67 3.22 -1.49 -3.42
N VAL A 68 3.53 -1.04 -2.21
CA VAL A 68 3.25 -1.72 -0.95
C VAL A 68 2.39 -0.80 -0.09
N GLY A 69 1.39 -1.37 0.56
CA GLY A 69 0.58 -0.61 1.50
C GLY A 69 -0.05 -1.47 2.57
N LYS A 70 -0.79 -0.81 3.46
CA LYS A 70 -1.52 -1.43 4.56
C LYS A 70 -2.99 -1.04 4.62
N ALA A 71 -3.75 -1.85 5.34
CA ALA A 71 -5.08 -1.52 5.82
C ALA A 71 -5.19 -1.94 7.29
N VAL A 72 -5.57 -1.01 8.16
CA VAL A 72 -5.56 -1.18 9.63
C VAL A 72 -7.00 -1.16 10.18
N PRO A 73 -7.29 -1.89 11.26
CA PRO A 73 -8.64 -1.97 11.80
C PRO A 73 -9.10 -0.62 12.38
N THR A 74 -10.40 -0.34 12.38
CA THR A 74 -10.91 0.88 13.05
C THR A 74 -10.58 0.85 14.55
N GLY A 75 -10.19 1.99 15.13
CA GLY A 75 -9.87 2.08 16.56
C GLY A 75 -8.44 1.64 16.92
N TRP A 76 -7.63 1.19 15.95
CA TRP A 76 -6.24 0.80 16.22
C TRP A 76 -5.41 1.92 16.87
N ARG A 77 -5.66 3.19 16.49
CA ARG A 77 -4.95 4.37 17.01
C ARG A 77 -5.23 4.64 18.48
N THR A 78 -6.36 4.17 19.00
CA THR A 78 -6.79 4.38 20.39
C THR A 78 -6.57 3.14 21.24
N GLY A 79 -5.96 2.07 20.71
CA GLY A 79 -5.74 0.79 21.40
C GLY A 79 -7.01 -0.02 21.66
N VAL A 80 -8.18 0.48 21.24
CA VAL A 80 -9.49 -0.15 21.44
C VAL A 80 -9.94 -0.75 20.13
N ILE A 81 -9.67 -2.04 19.93
CA ILE A 81 -10.17 -2.80 18.80
C ILE A 81 -11.53 -3.39 19.20
N SER A 82 -12.57 -2.56 19.20
CA SER A 82 -13.89 -2.91 19.74
C SER A 82 -14.95 -3.27 18.68
N LYS A 83 -14.56 -3.46 17.41
CA LYS A 83 -15.51 -3.59 16.29
C LYS A 83 -15.56 -4.98 15.66
N PRO A 84 -16.71 -5.38 15.08
CA PRO A 84 -16.85 -6.64 14.36
C PRO A 84 -15.84 -6.72 13.22
N LEU A 85 -15.55 -7.95 12.80
CA LEU A 85 -14.75 -8.31 11.64
C LEU A 85 -15.00 -7.37 10.42
N GLU A 86 -14.03 -6.51 10.08
CA GLU A 86 -14.12 -5.51 8.97
C GLU A 86 -13.38 -5.96 7.69
N LYS A 87 -13.90 -5.61 6.51
CA LYS A 87 -13.30 -5.89 5.18
C LYS A 87 -12.19 -4.89 4.79
N LYS A 88 -11.31 -4.51 5.71
CA LYS A 88 -10.35 -3.38 5.53
C LYS A 88 -9.44 -3.53 4.32
N LEU A 89 -8.77 -4.67 4.17
CA LEU A 89 -7.90 -4.94 3.02
C LEU A 89 -8.67 -4.91 1.70
N LYS A 90 -9.81 -5.60 1.64
CA LYS A 90 -10.67 -5.64 0.45
C LYS A 90 -11.12 -4.25 0.03
N SER A 91 -11.63 -3.44 0.96
CA SER A 91 -12.03 -2.05 0.69
C SER A 91 -10.86 -1.22 0.17
N ARG A 92 -9.67 -1.34 0.79
CA ARG A 92 -8.48 -0.58 0.38
C ARG A 92 -7.97 -0.96 -1.00
N LEU A 93 -7.92 -2.25 -1.32
CA LEU A 93 -7.56 -2.73 -2.66
C LEU A 93 -8.57 -2.28 -3.72
N SER A 94 -9.86 -2.24 -3.38
CA SER A 94 -10.92 -1.70 -4.25
C SER A 94 -10.82 -0.17 -4.46
N GLU A 95 -10.33 0.59 -3.48
CA GLU A 95 -10.00 2.02 -3.66
C GLU A 95 -8.85 2.20 -4.66
N HIS A 96 -7.80 1.40 -4.52
CA HIS A 96 -6.65 1.43 -5.44
C HIS A 96 -7.04 1.05 -6.86
N ALA A 97 -7.85 0.00 -7.02
CA ALA A 97 -8.38 -0.38 -8.32
C ALA A 97 -9.15 0.75 -8.99
N ARG A 98 -9.98 1.49 -8.24
CA ARG A 98 -10.70 2.67 -8.76
C ARG A 98 -9.75 3.79 -9.16
N SER A 99 -8.69 4.04 -8.39
CA SER A 99 -7.67 5.04 -8.75
C SER A 99 -6.95 4.68 -10.05
N ILE A 100 -6.57 3.42 -10.23
CA ILE A 100 -5.93 2.93 -11.45
C ILE A 100 -6.89 3.03 -12.64
N ASN A 101 -8.14 2.60 -12.47
CA ASN A 101 -9.15 2.63 -13.52
C ASN A 101 -9.55 4.06 -13.93
N ALA A 102 -9.34 5.05 -13.06
CA ALA A 102 -9.56 6.45 -13.39
C ALA A 102 -8.41 7.03 -14.23
N ALA A 103 -7.21 6.46 -14.18
CA ALA A 103 -6.07 6.97 -14.93
C ALA A 103 -6.20 6.65 -16.43
N SER A 104 -5.94 7.63 -17.28
CA SER A 104 -6.12 7.49 -18.74
C SER A 104 -5.06 6.63 -19.44
N ASN A 105 -3.93 6.39 -18.78
CA ASN A 105 -2.76 5.72 -19.34
C ASN A 105 -2.38 4.42 -18.63
N LEU A 106 -3.27 3.90 -17.78
CA LEU A 106 -3.13 2.61 -17.11
C LEU A 106 -4.33 1.74 -17.43
N ASN A 107 -4.11 0.44 -17.56
CA ASN A 107 -5.18 -0.54 -17.67
C ASN A 107 -5.23 -1.39 -16.40
N LEU A 108 -6.39 -1.50 -15.76
CA LEU A 108 -6.55 -2.25 -14.52
C LEU A 108 -6.21 -3.74 -14.68
N SER A 109 -6.42 -4.33 -15.86
CA SER A 109 -6.08 -5.74 -16.13
C SER A 109 -4.58 -6.04 -16.04
N ASP A 110 -3.75 -4.99 -16.11
CA ASP A 110 -2.29 -5.09 -16.01
C ASP A 110 -1.80 -5.10 -14.55
N PHE A 111 -2.72 -5.14 -13.59
CA PHE A 111 -2.40 -5.12 -12.16
C PHE A 111 -2.91 -6.35 -11.42
N GLU A 112 -2.07 -6.83 -10.53
CA GLU A 112 -2.35 -7.95 -9.63
C GLU A 112 -1.94 -7.59 -8.22
N CYS A 113 -2.44 -8.32 -7.23
CA CYS A 113 -2.09 -8.10 -5.85
C CYS A 113 -1.79 -9.41 -5.09
N LYS A 114 -1.02 -9.26 -4.02
CA LYS A 114 -0.85 -10.24 -2.95
C LYS A 114 -1.09 -9.55 -1.62
N PHE A 115 -1.56 -10.27 -0.62
CA PHE A 115 -1.83 -9.69 0.69
C PHE A 115 -1.63 -10.71 1.80
N ALA A 116 -1.35 -10.20 3.00
CA ALA A 116 -1.29 -10.97 4.23
C ALA A 116 -2.28 -10.35 5.22
N ILE A 117 -3.25 -11.15 5.67
CA ILE A 117 -4.16 -10.78 6.74
C ILE A 117 -3.41 -10.97 8.07
N ILE A 118 -3.39 -9.93 8.90
CA ILE A 118 -2.76 -9.91 10.21
C ILE A 118 -3.88 -9.89 11.26
N PRO A 119 -3.86 -10.81 12.25
CA PRO A 119 -4.82 -10.84 13.34
C PRO A 119 -4.95 -9.49 14.05
N ASN A 120 -6.16 -9.18 14.53
CA ASN A 120 -6.48 -7.89 15.13
C ASN A 120 -5.63 -7.61 16.39
N ASP A 121 -5.40 -8.61 17.23
CA ASP A 121 -4.53 -8.55 18.41
C ASP A 121 -3.06 -8.24 18.06
N LEU A 122 -2.66 -8.49 16.81
CA LEU A 122 -1.33 -8.14 16.27
C LEU A 122 -1.34 -6.87 15.41
N ALA A 123 -2.42 -6.09 15.38
CA ALA A 123 -2.56 -4.95 14.46
C ALA A 123 -1.43 -3.91 14.55
N ALA A 124 -0.76 -3.78 15.70
CA ALA A 124 0.37 -2.88 15.89
C ALA A 124 1.54 -3.15 14.91
N ILE A 125 1.77 -4.42 14.53
CA ILE A 125 2.89 -4.79 13.65
C ILE A 125 2.61 -4.47 12.18
N ILE A 126 1.35 -4.21 11.79
CA ILE A 126 0.97 -3.94 10.39
C ILE A 126 1.78 -2.76 9.83
N SER A 127 1.91 -1.68 10.60
CA SER A 127 2.66 -0.49 10.18
C SER A 127 4.16 -0.73 10.13
N VAL A 128 4.68 -1.56 11.05
CA VAL A 128 6.10 -1.95 11.05
C VAL A 128 6.39 -2.74 9.77
N ILE A 129 5.63 -3.80 9.51
CA ILE A 129 5.80 -4.66 8.34
C ILE A 129 5.73 -3.84 7.04
N GLU A 130 4.72 -2.99 6.87
CA GLU A 130 4.60 -2.13 5.69
C GLU A 130 5.84 -1.24 5.50
N SER A 131 6.21 -0.48 6.53
CA SER A 131 7.33 0.46 6.43
C SER A 131 8.65 -0.23 6.12
N THR A 132 8.92 -1.38 6.76
CA THR A 132 10.10 -2.19 6.49
C THR A 132 10.05 -2.86 5.12
N MET A 133 8.90 -3.32 4.65
CA MET A 133 8.74 -3.83 3.28
C MET A 133 9.02 -2.74 2.22
N ILE A 134 8.53 -1.51 2.43
CA ILE A 134 8.84 -0.38 1.55
C ILE A 134 10.36 -0.13 1.55
N GLN A 135 11.00 -0.16 2.71
CA GLN A 135 12.45 0.02 2.83
C GLN A 135 13.23 -1.08 2.09
N LEU A 136 12.82 -2.34 2.20
CA LEU A 136 13.52 -3.47 1.60
C LEU A 136 13.28 -3.59 0.09
N LEU A 137 12.04 -3.35 -0.36
CA LEU A 137 11.62 -3.61 -1.75
C LEU A 137 11.67 -2.38 -2.64
N GLN A 138 11.76 -1.18 -2.05
CA GLN A 138 11.80 0.12 -2.74
C GLN A 138 10.77 0.26 -3.89
N PRO A 139 9.46 0.00 -3.68
CA PRO A 139 8.47 0.05 -4.75
C PRO A 139 8.34 1.47 -5.30
N ILE A 140 8.32 1.62 -6.62
CA ILE A 140 8.42 2.94 -7.27
C ILE A 140 7.26 3.90 -6.91
N TRP A 141 6.04 3.40 -6.65
CA TRP A 141 4.91 4.25 -6.23
C TRP A 141 4.94 4.61 -4.73
N ASN A 142 5.88 4.03 -3.96
CA ASN A 142 6.15 4.44 -2.59
C ASN A 142 7.33 5.41 -2.50
N THR A 143 8.35 5.24 -3.34
CA THR A 143 9.67 5.86 -3.13
C THR A 143 10.02 6.94 -4.14
N THR A 144 9.59 6.83 -5.40
CA THR A 144 9.99 7.75 -6.49
C THR A 144 8.82 8.52 -7.06
N ILE A 145 7.65 7.88 -7.18
CA ILE A 145 6.43 8.43 -7.77
C ILE A 145 5.36 8.44 -6.68
N ASP A 146 5.44 9.43 -5.80
CA ASP A 146 4.59 9.55 -4.62
C ASP A 146 3.15 9.98 -4.96
N GLY A 147 2.24 9.67 -4.04
CA GLY A 147 0.85 10.14 -4.06
C GLY A 147 -0.19 9.13 -4.56
N PHE A 148 0.21 7.92 -4.96
CA PHE A 148 -0.75 6.86 -5.31
C PHE A 148 -1.76 6.60 -4.19
N GLY A 149 -1.27 6.45 -2.95
CA GLY A 149 -2.09 6.16 -1.78
C GLY A 149 -2.94 7.31 -1.23
N ASN A 150 -2.88 8.50 -1.85
CA ASN A 150 -3.62 9.68 -1.41
C ASN A 150 -5.13 9.52 -1.62
N HIS A 151 -5.88 10.17 -0.74
CA HIS A 151 -7.32 10.36 -0.88
C HIS A 151 -7.63 11.77 -1.37
N ASP A 152 -8.88 12.00 -1.80
CA ASP A 152 -9.40 13.35 -1.95
C ASP A 152 -9.16 14.11 -0.64
N PRO A 153 -8.43 15.24 -0.66
CA PRO A 153 -8.08 15.95 0.56
C PRO A 153 -9.30 16.65 1.20
N GLY A 154 -10.43 16.72 0.49
CA GLY A 154 -11.66 17.35 0.95
C GLY A 154 -11.67 18.86 0.76
N SER A 155 -12.83 19.47 1.04
CA SER A 155 -13.04 20.91 0.90
C SER A 155 -12.00 21.71 1.69
N GLY A 156 -11.45 22.77 1.07
CA GLY A 156 -10.49 23.67 1.70
C GLY A 156 -9.02 23.24 1.62
N ARG A 157 -8.72 22.10 1.00
CA ARG A 157 -7.33 21.62 0.82
C ARG A 157 -6.90 21.52 -0.65
N TYR A 158 -7.66 22.11 -1.57
CA TYR A 158 -7.36 22.07 -3.00
C TYR A 158 -6.21 22.99 -3.45
N GLN A 159 -5.69 23.84 -2.56
CA GLN A 159 -4.47 24.63 -2.82
C GLN A 159 -3.19 23.78 -2.76
N GLN A 160 -3.30 22.50 -2.40
CA GLN A 160 -2.16 21.58 -2.39
C GLN A 160 -1.71 21.25 -3.81
N ALA A 161 -0.40 21.05 -3.97
CA ALA A 161 0.18 20.65 -5.24
C ALA A 161 -0.28 19.25 -5.64
N ARG A 162 -0.52 19.05 -6.94
CA ARG A 162 -0.73 17.71 -7.51
C ARG A 162 0.48 16.80 -7.27
N SER A 163 0.23 15.56 -6.83
CA SER A 163 1.29 14.57 -6.58
C SER A 163 2.01 14.13 -7.86
N ASN A 164 3.20 13.54 -7.74
CA ASN A 164 3.93 13.03 -8.92
C ASN A 164 3.18 11.88 -9.60
N TRP A 165 2.49 11.04 -8.82
CA TRP A 165 1.62 10.00 -9.37
C TRP A 165 0.48 10.60 -10.19
N ASP A 166 -0.21 11.63 -9.68
CA ASP A 166 -1.32 12.29 -10.40
C ASP A 166 -0.88 13.09 -11.62
N LYS A 167 0.36 13.62 -11.63
CA LYS A 167 0.95 14.24 -12.81
C LYS A 167 1.26 13.21 -13.89
N LEU A 168 1.75 12.03 -13.50
CA LEU A 168 2.10 10.96 -14.42
C LEU A 168 0.87 10.18 -14.92
N HIS A 169 -0.14 10.02 -14.07
CA HIS A 169 -1.36 9.23 -14.29
C HIS A 169 -2.60 10.12 -14.10
N PRO A 170 -2.88 11.01 -15.06
CA PRO A 170 -4.03 11.90 -14.95
C PRO A 170 -5.35 11.12 -15.02
N GLY A 171 -6.37 11.62 -14.32
CA GLY A 171 -7.76 11.12 -14.41
C GLY A 171 -8.50 10.97 -13.08
N ARG A 172 -7.82 11.06 -11.92
CA ARG A 172 -8.52 11.22 -10.64
C ARG A 172 -9.16 12.60 -10.57
N ALA A 173 -10.49 12.68 -10.65
CA ALA A 173 -11.23 13.94 -10.72
C ALA A 173 -10.92 14.94 -9.59
N TRP A 174 -10.58 14.48 -8.38
CA TRP A 174 -10.20 15.38 -7.28
C TRP A 174 -8.78 15.94 -7.45
N ALA A 175 -7.88 15.22 -8.12
CA ALA A 175 -6.51 15.66 -8.36
C ALA A 175 -6.45 16.75 -9.45
N GLU A 176 -7.45 16.82 -10.33
CA GLU A 176 -7.60 17.91 -11.30
C GLU A 176 -7.92 19.25 -10.65
N LYS A 177 -8.53 19.23 -9.45
CA LYS A 177 -8.85 20.42 -8.66
C LYS A 177 -7.64 20.95 -7.87
N LEU A 178 -6.54 20.20 -7.82
CA LEU A 178 -5.29 20.60 -7.17
C LEU A 178 -4.49 21.56 -8.05
N GLN A 179 -3.72 22.42 -7.40
CA GLN A 179 -2.83 23.40 -8.05
C GLN A 179 -1.56 22.76 -8.61
#